data_AF-T0ZB20-F1
#
_entry.id   AF-T0ZB20-F1
#
_cell.length_a   1.000
_cell.length_b   1.000
_cell.length_c   1.000
_cell.angle_alpha   90.00
_cell.angle_beta   90.00
_cell.angle_gamma   90.00
#
_symmetry.space_group_name_H-M   'P 1'
#
loop_
_entity.id
_entity.type
_entity.pdbx_description
1 polymer ?
#
loop_
_entity_poly.entity_id
_entity_poly.type
_entity_poly.pdbx_seq_one_letter_code
_entity_poly.pdbx_strand_id
1 'polypeptide(L)'
;RPLVTQTDADWVDVHRGPYFLHSGRFIWGGEQDGWYHLYLYGHGGRLIRKLTCGNYNVLSLNGVNEKRGILYFSHYSHGPLDTELYRASLRGGTPVLVTTRAGTHAIDMGPGARAYLDTYSNVVTPPSFTVVDLHNARRTVIQPAARLPFRFQKPRFIRIRAANGRTRLYARLTLPPHFDPHRRYP
;
A
#
# COMPACT_ATOMS: atom_id res chain seq x y z
N ARG A 1 -11.49 -10.38 30.03
CA ARG A 1 -10.54 -11.34 29.41
C ARG A 1 -10.12 -10.79 28.04
N PRO A 2 -8.82 -10.75 27.69
CA PRO A 2 -8.39 -10.33 26.36
C PRO A 2 -8.91 -11.31 25.28
N LEU A 3 -9.31 -10.80 24.11
CA LEU A 3 -9.73 -11.63 22.98
C LEU A 3 -8.53 -12.17 22.19
N VAL A 4 -7.56 -11.30 21.89
CA VAL A 4 -6.32 -11.62 21.17
C VAL A 4 -5.19 -10.83 21.80
N THR A 5 -4.02 -11.46 21.90
CA THR A 5 -2.76 -10.85 22.34
C THR A 5 -1.73 -11.03 21.24
N GLN A 6 -0.99 -9.97 20.92
CA GLN A 6 0.16 -10.01 20.03
C GLN A 6 1.43 -9.78 20.85
N THR A 7 2.46 -10.58 20.57
CA THR A 7 3.77 -10.50 21.22
C THR A 7 4.83 -10.76 20.16
N ASP A 8 5.96 -10.10 20.29
CA ASP A 8 7.13 -10.31 19.44
C ASP A 8 8.40 -10.26 20.30
N ALA A 9 9.47 -10.91 19.86
CA ALA A 9 10.75 -10.92 20.57
C ALA A 9 11.48 -9.58 20.44
N ASP A 10 11.26 -8.87 19.34
CA ASP A 10 11.88 -7.58 19.05
C ASP A 10 10.97 -6.44 19.52
N TRP A 11 9.85 -6.21 18.83
CA TRP A 11 8.82 -5.23 19.20
C TRP A 11 7.48 -5.52 18.51
N VAL A 12 6.39 -4.99 19.06
CA VAL A 12 5.07 -5.03 18.42
C VAL A 12 4.78 -3.66 17.85
N ASP A 13 4.76 -3.53 16.53
CA ASP A 13 4.36 -2.28 15.88
C ASP A 13 2.86 -2.01 16.06
N VAL A 14 2.55 -0.85 16.66
CA VAL A 14 1.16 -0.46 16.94
C VAL A 14 0.58 0.23 15.71
N HIS A 15 -0.14 -0.54 14.91
CA HIS A 15 -0.93 -0.04 13.79
C HIS A 15 -2.36 0.34 14.23
N ARG A 16 -3.24 0.59 13.25
CA ARG A 16 -4.67 0.80 13.51
C ARG A 16 -5.27 -0.41 14.24
N GLY A 17 -6.19 -0.14 15.16
CA GLY A 17 -6.95 -1.15 15.88
C GLY A 17 -7.83 -2.02 14.97
N PRO A 18 -8.48 -3.05 15.53
CA PRO A 18 -9.30 -3.98 14.77
C PRO A 18 -10.48 -3.30 14.06
N TYR A 19 -10.75 -3.72 12.82
CA TYR A 19 -11.96 -3.37 12.09
C TYR A 19 -13.05 -4.41 12.37
N PHE A 20 -14.12 -4.01 13.06
CA PHE A 20 -15.24 -4.90 13.39
C PHE A 20 -16.24 -4.98 12.24
N LEU A 21 -16.61 -6.21 11.87
CA LEU A 21 -17.67 -6.52 10.93
C LEU A 21 -19.02 -6.57 11.64
N HIS A 22 -20.12 -6.40 10.91
CA HIS A 22 -21.49 -6.45 11.48
C HIS A 22 -21.79 -7.81 12.13
N SER A 23 -21.11 -8.88 11.71
CA SER A 23 -21.27 -10.22 12.29
C SER A 23 -20.56 -10.41 13.64
N GLY A 24 -19.92 -9.38 14.21
CA GLY A 24 -19.08 -9.48 15.41
C GLY A 24 -17.71 -10.15 15.18
N ARG A 25 -17.40 -10.54 13.94
CA ARG A 25 -16.03 -10.91 13.53
C ARG A 25 -15.21 -9.64 13.35
N PHE A 26 -13.89 -9.72 13.37
CA PHE A 26 -13.06 -8.54 13.15
C PHE A 26 -11.81 -8.87 12.34
N ILE A 27 -11.34 -7.87 11.61
CA ILE A 27 -10.07 -7.90 10.89
C ILE A 27 -9.06 -7.16 11.75
N TRP A 28 -7.90 -7.76 11.99
CA TRP A 28 -6.81 -7.09 12.68
C TRP A 28 -5.48 -7.45 12.04
N GLY A 29 -4.60 -6.47 11.93
CA GLY A 29 -3.28 -6.67 11.36
C GLY A 29 -2.26 -7.11 12.41
N GLY A 30 -1.18 -7.73 11.95
CA GLY A 30 -0.06 -8.14 12.80
C GLY A 30 1.05 -8.80 11.98
N GLU A 31 2.16 -9.10 12.63
CA GLU A 31 3.40 -9.55 11.98
C GLU A 31 3.77 -11.01 12.27
N GLN A 32 2.75 -11.87 12.46
CA GLN A 32 2.92 -13.26 12.91
C GLN A 32 3.84 -14.12 12.01
N ASP A 33 4.08 -13.72 10.76
CA ASP A 33 4.99 -14.38 9.82
C ASP A 33 6.15 -13.50 9.34
N GLY A 34 6.50 -12.47 10.12
CA GLY A 34 7.60 -11.54 9.81
C GLY A 34 7.24 -10.45 8.79
N TRP A 35 5.97 -10.38 8.37
CA TRP A 35 5.41 -9.30 7.56
C TRP A 35 4.07 -8.88 8.13
N TYR A 36 3.78 -7.58 8.12
CA TYR A 36 2.48 -7.05 8.52
C TYR A 36 1.40 -7.47 7.52
N HIS A 37 0.48 -8.32 7.96
CA HIS A 37 -0.62 -8.84 7.17
C HIS A 37 -1.96 -8.67 7.88
N LEU A 38 -3.06 -8.81 7.14
CA LEU A 38 -4.41 -8.76 7.68
C LEU A 38 -4.92 -10.17 8.00
N TYR A 39 -5.56 -10.31 9.17
CA TYR A 39 -6.10 -11.56 9.67
C TYR A 39 -7.56 -11.38 10.07
N LEU A 40 -8.40 -12.39 9.78
CA LEU A 40 -9.80 -12.43 10.18
C LEU A 40 -9.94 -13.27 11.45
N TYR A 41 -10.55 -12.69 12.48
CA TYR A 41 -10.85 -13.34 13.76
C TYR A 41 -12.35 -13.48 13.97
N GLY A 42 -12.72 -14.52 14.73
CA GLY A 42 -14.07 -14.70 15.27
C GLY A 42 -14.34 -13.76 16.43
N HIS A 43 -15.62 -13.64 16.82
CA HIS A 43 -16.03 -12.84 17.99
C HIS A 43 -15.25 -13.21 19.25
N GLY A 44 -14.95 -14.49 19.46
CA GLY A 44 -14.17 -14.96 20.62
C GLY A 44 -12.66 -14.80 20.49
N GLY A 45 -12.15 -14.10 19.48
CA GLY A 45 -10.71 -13.93 19.23
C GLY A 45 -10.02 -15.13 18.55
N ARG A 46 -10.76 -16.19 18.21
CA ARG A 46 -10.21 -17.31 17.42
C ARG A 46 -9.81 -16.83 16.03
N LEU A 47 -8.56 -17.04 15.63
CA LEU A 47 -8.12 -16.82 14.25
C LEU A 47 -8.92 -17.71 13.29
N ILE A 48 -9.63 -17.10 12.34
CA ILE A 48 -10.41 -17.80 11.31
C ILE A 48 -9.55 -18.06 10.09
N ARG A 49 -8.82 -17.04 9.60
CA ARG A 49 -7.91 -17.15 8.45
C ARG A 49 -7.03 -15.92 8.28
N LYS A 50 -5.96 -16.09 7.53
CA LYS A 50 -5.16 -15.01 6.96
C LYS A 50 -5.84 -14.46 5.69
N LEU A 51 -5.86 -13.13 5.55
CA LEU A 51 -6.52 -12.43 4.43
C LEU A 51 -5.52 -11.92 3.38
N THR A 52 -4.27 -11.66 3.78
CA THR A 52 -3.17 -11.26 2.90
C THR A 52 -1.94 -12.12 3.18
N CYS A 53 -1.11 -12.40 2.19
CA CYS A 53 0.12 -13.18 2.38
C CYS A 53 1.16 -12.84 1.32
N GLY A 54 2.43 -13.13 1.63
CA GLY A 54 3.57 -12.89 0.75
C GLY A 54 4.65 -12.06 1.43
N ASN A 55 5.70 -11.76 0.67
CA ASN A 55 6.89 -11.06 1.16
C ASN A 55 6.73 -9.54 1.02
N TYR A 56 5.71 -8.98 1.68
CA TYR A 56 5.43 -7.54 1.72
C TYR A 56 4.60 -7.18 2.96
N ASN A 57 4.73 -5.93 3.41
CA ASN A 57 3.89 -5.36 4.46
C ASN A 57 2.66 -4.70 3.87
N VAL A 58 1.48 -5.04 4.40
CA VAL A 58 0.28 -4.22 4.25
C VAL A 58 0.50 -2.88 4.95
N LEU A 59 0.14 -1.79 4.30
CA LEU A 59 0.27 -0.44 4.86
C LEU A 59 -1.03 0.02 5.52
N SER A 60 -2.16 -0.35 4.94
CA SER A 60 -3.47 0.06 5.46
C SER A 60 -4.57 -0.89 4.97
N LEU A 61 -5.52 -1.19 5.85
CA LEU A 61 -6.85 -1.64 5.45
C LEU A 61 -7.66 -0.39 5.05
N ASN A 62 -7.76 -0.11 3.76
CA ASN A 62 -8.44 1.08 3.25
C ASN A 62 -9.96 1.00 3.42
N GLY A 63 -10.56 -0.18 3.27
CA GLY A 63 -11.97 -0.35 3.56
C GLY A 63 -12.53 -1.73 3.24
N VAL A 64 -13.76 -1.98 3.67
CA VAL A 64 -14.42 -3.29 3.53
C VAL A 64 -15.80 -3.09 2.91
N ASN A 65 -16.10 -3.87 1.87
CA ASN A 65 -17.45 -4.06 1.36
C ASN A 65 -17.99 -5.39 1.89
N GLU A 66 -18.65 -5.35 3.05
CA GLU A 66 -19.16 -6.56 3.72
C GLU A 66 -20.23 -7.28 2.89
N LYS A 67 -21.10 -6.54 2.20
CA LYS A 67 -22.14 -7.12 1.34
C LYS A 67 -21.55 -7.97 0.22
N ARG A 68 -20.42 -7.54 -0.35
CA ARG A 68 -19.69 -8.28 -1.40
C ARG A 68 -18.66 -9.25 -0.84
N GLY A 69 -18.35 -9.18 0.45
CA GLY A 69 -17.29 -9.96 1.09
C GLY A 69 -15.89 -9.62 0.55
N ILE A 70 -15.62 -8.33 0.30
CA ILE A 70 -14.35 -7.84 -0.27
C ILE A 70 -13.71 -6.84 0.70
N LEU A 71 -12.40 -6.91 0.85
CA LEU A 71 -11.59 -5.89 1.52
C LEU A 71 -10.63 -5.23 0.53
N TYR A 72 -10.28 -3.98 0.79
CA TYR A 72 -9.34 -3.19 0.03
C TYR A 72 -8.20 -2.76 0.95
N PHE A 73 -6.96 -2.93 0.49
CA PHE A 73 -5.78 -2.66 1.28
C PHE A 73 -4.65 -2.14 0.39
N SER A 74 -3.79 -1.32 0.96
CA SER A 74 -2.62 -0.78 0.26
C SER A 74 -1.38 -1.52 0.73
N HIS A 75 -0.46 -1.81 -0.18
CA HIS A 75 0.87 -2.31 0.18
C HIS A 75 1.93 -1.75 -0.78
N TYR A 76 3.20 -1.96 -0.42
CA TYR A 76 4.32 -1.67 -1.30
C TYR A 76 4.44 -2.72 -2.41
N SER A 77 4.46 -2.27 -3.66
CA SER A 77 4.63 -3.12 -4.82
C SER A 77 6.01 -2.92 -5.44
N HIS A 78 6.61 -3.98 -5.96
CA HIS A 78 7.94 -3.92 -6.62
C HIS A 78 9.09 -3.38 -5.72
N GLY A 79 8.94 -3.51 -4.40
CA GLY A 79 9.82 -2.88 -3.39
C GLY A 79 9.17 -1.63 -2.78
N PRO A 80 9.91 -0.77 -2.07
CA PRO A 80 9.35 0.39 -1.37
C PRO A 80 9.08 1.60 -2.29
N LEU A 81 9.01 1.41 -3.61
CA LEU A 81 8.95 2.52 -4.57
C LEU A 81 7.53 2.92 -4.94
N ASP A 82 6.64 1.94 -5.04
CA ASP A 82 5.26 2.15 -5.44
C ASP A 82 4.32 1.72 -4.31
N THR A 83 3.26 2.50 -4.09
CA THR A 83 2.18 2.15 -3.18
C THR A 83 0.93 1.98 -4.01
N GLU A 84 0.32 0.81 -3.94
CA GLU A 84 -0.79 0.43 -4.80
C GLU A 84 -1.98 -0.09 -4.00
N LEU A 85 -3.17 0.01 -4.57
CA LEU A 85 -4.39 -0.51 -3.97
C LEU A 85 -4.66 -1.93 -4.48
N TYR A 86 -4.88 -2.85 -3.56
CA TYR A 86 -5.28 -4.22 -3.84
C TYR A 86 -6.65 -4.50 -3.24
N ARG A 87 -7.33 -5.52 -3.77
CA ARG A 87 -8.53 -6.11 -3.17
C ARG A 87 -8.35 -7.59 -2.92
N ALA A 88 -8.93 -8.09 -1.83
CA ALA A 88 -8.99 -9.51 -1.51
C ALA A 88 -10.40 -9.92 -1.07
N SER A 89 -10.73 -11.21 -1.16
CA SER A 89 -11.97 -11.71 -0.57
C SER A 89 -11.81 -11.89 0.94
N LEU A 90 -12.86 -11.62 1.71
CA LEU A 90 -12.96 -12.03 3.12
C LEU A 90 -12.95 -13.56 3.29
N ARG A 91 -13.14 -14.32 2.19
CA ARG A 91 -12.95 -15.77 2.17
C ARG A 91 -11.48 -16.18 1.95
N GLY A 92 -10.57 -15.23 1.75
CA GLY A 92 -9.18 -15.48 1.38
C GLY A 92 -9.00 -15.67 -0.13
N GLY A 93 -7.76 -15.99 -0.53
CA GLY A 93 -7.35 -16.12 -1.93
C GLY A 93 -6.37 -15.04 -2.37
N THR A 94 -5.97 -15.07 -3.64
CA THR A 94 -4.97 -14.16 -4.19
C THR A 94 -5.51 -12.73 -4.31
N PRO A 95 -4.81 -11.73 -3.73
CA PRO A 95 -5.16 -10.33 -3.93
C PRO A 95 -5.07 -9.92 -5.40
N VAL A 96 -5.90 -8.96 -5.80
CA VAL A 96 -5.95 -8.41 -7.15
C VAL A 96 -5.64 -6.92 -7.11
N LEU A 97 -4.70 -6.48 -7.96
CA LEU A 97 -4.34 -5.08 -8.13
C LEU A 97 -5.55 -4.27 -8.66
N VAL A 98 -5.80 -3.10 -8.07
CA VAL A 98 -6.91 -2.19 -8.41
C VAL A 98 -6.40 -0.90 -9.05
N THR A 99 -5.28 -0.34 -8.57
CA THR A 99 -4.64 0.81 -9.20
C THR A 99 -3.99 0.40 -10.53
N THR A 100 -4.00 1.31 -11.51
CA THR A 100 -3.58 0.98 -12.88
C THR A 100 -2.30 1.70 -13.33
N ARG A 101 -1.73 2.56 -12.48
CA ARG A 101 -0.56 3.38 -12.80
C ARG A 101 0.53 3.08 -11.79
N ALA A 102 1.76 2.89 -12.25
CA ALA A 102 2.91 2.81 -11.35
C ALA A 102 3.16 4.17 -10.70
N GLY A 103 3.51 4.16 -9.42
CA GLY A 103 3.74 5.35 -8.60
C GLY A 103 3.18 5.18 -7.19
N THR A 104 2.99 6.30 -6.52
CA THR A 104 2.43 6.32 -5.17
C THR A 104 0.96 6.72 -5.24
N HIS A 105 0.11 5.85 -4.71
CA HIS A 105 -1.30 6.09 -4.49
C HIS A 105 -1.59 6.24 -2.99
N ALA A 106 -2.14 7.40 -2.61
CA ALA A 106 -2.75 7.58 -1.29
C ALA A 106 -4.28 7.51 -1.45
N ILE A 107 -4.86 6.44 -0.91
CA ILE A 107 -6.26 6.09 -1.11
C ILE A 107 -7.09 6.50 0.10
N ASP A 108 -8.07 7.38 -0.13
CA ASP A 108 -9.14 7.66 0.81
C ASP A 108 -10.42 6.95 0.36
N MET A 109 -10.87 5.98 1.16
CA MET A 109 -11.95 5.07 0.78
C MET A 109 -13.29 5.57 1.31
N GLY A 110 -14.26 5.72 0.43
CA GLY A 110 -15.61 6.10 0.80
C GLY A 110 -16.39 5.00 1.52
N PRO A 111 -17.52 5.33 2.17
CA PRO A 111 -18.34 4.39 2.92
C PRO A 111 -18.75 3.14 2.13
N GLY A 112 -18.64 1.97 2.76
CA GLY A 112 -18.97 0.68 2.16
C GLY A 112 -18.08 0.28 0.97
N ALA A 113 -16.93 0.95 0.80
CA ALA A 113 -15.99 0.76 -0.30
C ALA A 113 -16.71 0.75 -1.68
N ARG A 114 -17.52 1.80 -1.90
CA ARG A 114 -18.22 2.04 -3.18
C ARG A 114 -17.41 2.86 -4.16
N ALA A 115 -16.60 3.79 -3.66
CA ALA A 115 -15.70 4.62 -4.42
C ALA A 115 -14.51 5.03 -3.53
N TYR A 116 -13.45 5.51 -4.14
CA TYR A 116 -12.30 6.08 -3.42
C TYR A 116 -11.77 7.32 -4.13
N LEU A 117 -11.17 8.22 -3.34
CA LEU A 117 -10.32 9.29 -3.85
C LEU A 117 -8.89 8.76 -3.96
N ASP A 118 -8.35 8.83 -5.16
CA ASP A 118 -6.96 8.51 -5.48
C ASP A 118 -6.15 9.80 -5.53
N THR A 119 -5.26 9.99 -4.56
CA THR A 119 -4.18 10.99 -4.66
C THR A 119 -2.95 10.29 -5.23
N TYR A 120 -2.75 10.46 -6.53
CA TYR A 120 -1.66 9.83 -7.27
C TYR A 120 -0.54 10.81 -7.57
N SER A 121 0.70 10.38 -7.37
CA SER A 121 1.88 11.05 -7.92
C SER A 121 2.98 10.05 -8.28
N ASN A 122 3.96 10.51 -9.04
CA ASN A 122 5.21 9.78 -9.20
C ASN A 122 6.37 10.79 -9.28
N VAL A 123 7.60 10.29 -9.42
CA VAL A 123 8.80 11.12 -9.36
C VAL A 123 8.89 12.21 -10.44
N VAL A 124 8.09 12.12 -11.52
CA VAL A 124 8.02 13.12 -12.59
C VAL A 124 6.65 13.75 -12.79
N THR A 125 5.64 13.33 -12.02
CA THR A 125 4.26 13.79 -12.19
C THR A 125 3.76 14.33 -10.86
N PRO A 126 3.43 15.64 -10.78
CA PRO A 126 2.81 16.22 -9.59
C PRO A 126 1.54 15.48 -9.18
N PRO A 127 1.12 15.62 -7.91
CA PRO A 127 -0.13 15.04 -7.43
C PRO A 127 -1.33 15.37 -8.32
N SER A 128 -2.16 14.35 -8.54
CA SER A 128 -3.46 14.44 -9.21
C SER A 128 -4.50 13.74 -8.35
N PHE A 129 -5.75 14.19 -8.46
CA PHE A 129 -6.86 13.75 -7.62
C PHE A 129 -7.96 13.19 -8.50
N THR A 130 -8.27 11.91 -8.33
CA THR A 130 -9.28 11.21 -9.13
C THR A 130 -10.22 10.44 -8.21
N VAL A 131 -11.52 10.64 -8.35
CA VAL A 131 -12.51 9.76 -7.73
C VAL A 131 -12.72 8.56 -8.63
N VAL A 132 -12.67 7.35 -8.07
CA VAL A 132 -12.88 6.09 -8.78
C VAL A 132 -14.07 5.35 -8.17
N ASP A 133 -15.08 5.08 -8.98
CA ASP A 133 -16.24 4.25 -8.63
C ASP A 133 -15.87 2.76 -8.77
N LEU A 134 -16.03 1.99 -7.69
CA LEU A 134 -15.67 0.55 -7.63
C LEU A 134 -16.76 -0.38 -8.17
N HIS A 135 -17.95 0.13 -8.49
CA HIS A 135 -19.02 -0.64 -9.11
C HIS A 135 -18.83 -0.72 -10.63
N ASN A 136 -18.52 0.41 -11.29
CA ASN A 136 -18.41 0.50 -12.75
C ASN A 136 -17.02 0.93 -13.26
N ALA A 137 -16.03 1.11 -12.37
CA ALA A 137 -14.68 1.58 -12.70
C ALA A 137 -14.61 2.99 -13.32
N ARG A 138 -15.69 3.79 -13.22
CA ARG A 138 -15.71 5.18 -13.70
C ARG A 138 -14.70 6.00 -12.91
N ARG A 139 -13.89 6.78 -13.64
CA ARG A 139 -12.89 7.69 -13.08
C ARG A 139 -13.31 9.14 -13.38
N THR A 140 -13.38 9.95 -12.34
CA THR A 140 -13.67 11.39 -12.44
C THR A 140 -12.47 12.15 -11.90
N VAL A 141 -11.76 12.85 -12.79
CA VAL A 141 -10.63 13.69 -12.39
C VAL A 141 -11.18 14.95 -11.71
N ILE A 142 -10.85 15.12 -10.43
CA ILE A 142 -11.21 16.32 -9.66
C ILE A 142 -10.19 17.42 -9.94
N GLN A 143 -8.92 17.03 -9.93
CA GLN A 143 -7.81 17.92 -10.23
C GLN A 143 -6.72 17.15 -11.00
N PRO A 144 -6.42 17.55 -12.24
CA PRO A 144 -5.33 16.93 -13.01
C PRO A 144 -3.97 17.32 -12.40
N ALA A 145 -2.94 16.56 -12.75
CA ALA A 145 -1.57 16.94 -12.39
C ALA A 145 -1.23 18.32 -12.99
N ALA A 146 -0.65 19.20 -12.17
CA ALA A 146 -0.22 20.51 -12.63
C ALA A 146 0.85 20.37 -13.73
N ARG A 147 0.78 21.25 -14.74
CA ARG A 147 1.86 21.37 -15.72
C ARG A 147 3.03 22.10 -15.07
N LEU A 148 4.19 21.45 -15.02
CA LEU A 148 5.39 22.07 -14.47
C LEU A 148 5.99 23.07 -15.46
N PRO A 149 6.27 24.32 -15.05
CA PRO A 149 6.81 25.35 -15.95
C PRO A 149 8.31 25.19 -16.21
N PHE A 150 8.96 24.24 -15.53
CA PHE A 150 10.39 23.96 -15.65
C PHE A 150 10.64 22.48 -15.91
N ARG A 151 11.80 22.17 -16.48
CA ARG A 151 12.31 20.81 -16.61
C ARG A 151 13.23 20.52 -15.43
N PHE A 152 13.01 19.41 -14.75
CA PHE A 152 13.89 18.89 -13.71
C PHE A 152 14.57 17.61 -14.22
N GLN A 153 15.77 17.34 -13.73
CA GLN A 153 16.47 16.10 -14.03
C GLN A 153 15.67 14.94 -13.46
N LYS A 154 15.19 14.04 -14.33
CA LYS A 154 14.46 12.85 -13.90
C LYS A 154 15.41 11.98 -13.07
N PRO A 155 15.15 11.80 -11.77
CA PRO A 155 16.00 10.96 -10.96
C PRO A 155 15.85 9.50 -11.38
N ARG A 156 16.90 8.74 -11.10
CA ARG A 156 16.95 7.29 -11.32
C ARG A 156 16.84 6.59 -9.97
N PHE A 157 15.95 5.62 -9.88
CA PHE A 157 15.97 4.70 -8.75
C PHE A 157 17.02 3.61 -9.01
N ILE A 158 17.93 3.45 -8.06
CA ILE A 158 18.99 2.46 -8.09
C ILE A 158 18.91 1.57 -6.86
N ARG A 159 19.58 0.42 -6.93
CA ARG A 159 19.76 -0.48 -5.78
C ARG A 159 21.25 -0.59 -5.47
N ILE A 160 21.60 -0.38 -4.22
CA ILE A 160 22.97 -0.57 -3.71
C ILE A 160 22.98 -1.73 -2.72
N ARG A 161 24.08 -2.46 -2.65
CA ARG A 161 24.26 -3.51 -1.62
C ARG A 161 24.83 -2.87 -0.36
N ALA A 162 24.27 -3.21 0.79
CA ALA A 162 24.86 -2.84 2.07
C ALA A 162 26.22 -3.53 2.28
N ALA A 163 27.00 -3.05 3.26
CA ALA A 163 28.34 -3.58 3.58
C ALA A 163 28.34 -5.09 3.90
N ASN A 164 27.23 -5.64 4.39
CA ASN A 164 27.07 -7.07 4.65
C ASN A 164 26.92 -7.94 3.37
N GLY A 165 26.90 -7.34 2.18
CA GLY A 165 26.78 -8.01 0.87
C GLY A 165 25.39 -8.60 0.55
N ARG A 166 24.49 -8.68 1.54
CA ARG A 166 23.18 -9.36 1.45
C ARG A 166 22.02 -8.38 1.29
N THR A 167 21.98 -7.32 2.09
CA THR A 167 20.85 -6.39 2.12
C THR A 167 20.86 -5.48 0.89
N ARG A 168 19.73 -5.42 0.18
CA ARG A 168 19.52 -4.48 -0.93
C ARG A 168 18.88 -3.20 -0.39
N LEU A 169 19.55 -2.08 -0.59
CA LEU A 169 19.05 -0.75 -0.24
C LEU A 169 18.58 -0.03 -1.51
N TYR A 170 17.45 0.66 -1.41
CA TYR A 170 16.90 1.47 -2.49
C TYR A 170 17.40 2.91 -2.34
N ALA A 171 17.84 3.52 -3.44
CA ALA A 171 18.33 4.90 -3.44
C ALA A 171 17.84 5.68 -4.66
N ARG A 172 17.81 7.00 -4.52
CA ARG A 172 17.47 7.96 -5.59
C ARG A 172 18.73 8.69 -6.03
N LEU A 173 19.09 8.56 -7.31
CA LEU A 173 20.23 9.25 -7.91
C LEU A 173 19.73 10.34 -8.86
N THR A 174 20.07 11.58 -8.57
CA THR A 174 19.86 12.72 -9.48
C THR A 174 21.21 13.12 -10.04
N LEU A 175 21.36 13.01 -11.36
CA LEU A 175 22.58 13.45 -12.04
C LEU A 175 22.55 14.97 -12.26
N PRO A 176 23.71 15.63 -12.32
CA PRO A 176 23.80 17.03 -12.68
C PRO A 176 23.25 17.27 -14.10
N PRO A 177 22.78 18.49 -14.40
CA PRO A 177 22.42 18.86 -15.76
C PRO A 177 23.59 18.64 -16.74
N HIS A 178 23.30 18.14 -17.95
CA HIS A 178 24.31 17.84 -18.97
C HIS A 178 25.43 16.92 -18.47
N PHE A 179 25.07 15.90 -17.69
CA PHE A 179 25.99 14.92 -17.14
C PHE A 179 26.92 14.34 -18.22
N ASP A 180 28.22 14.38 -17.93
CA ASP A 180 29.30 13.79 -18.71
C ASP A 180 29.94 12.66 -17.88
N PRO A 181 29.89 11.40 -18.35
CA PRO A 181 30.48 10.28 -17.61
C PRO A 181 32.00 10.38 -17.44
N HIS A 182 32.69 11.26 -18.16
CA HIS A 182 34.13 11.49 -18.05
C HIS A 182 34.50 12.61 -17.05
N ARG A 183 33.52 13.29 -16.46
CA ARG A 183 33.75 14.38 -15.49
C ARG A 183 33.35 13.96 -14.08
N ARG A 184 34.05 14.51 -13.09
CA ARG A 184 33.68 14.40 -11.67
C ARG A 184 32.86 15.61 -11.27
N TYR A 185 31.83 15.36 -10.48
CA TYR A 185 30.92 16.37 -9.96
C TYR A 185 30.94 16.30 -8.43
N PRO A 186 30.88 17.45 -7.73
CA PRO A 186 30.80 17.49 -6.26
C PRO A 186 29.49 16.93 -5.73
#